data_AF-T1B0X1-F1
#
_entry.id   AF-T1B0X1-F1
#
_cell.length_a   1.000
_cell.length_b   1.000
_cell.length_c   1.000
_cell.angle_alpha   90.00
_cell.angle_beta   90.00
_cell.angle_gamma   90.00
#
_symmetry.space_group_name_H-M   'P 1'
#
loop_
_entity.id
_entity.type
_entity.pdbx_description
1 polymer ?
#
loop_
_entity_poly.entity_id
_entity_poly.type
_entity_poly.pdbx_seq_one_letter_code
_entity_poly.pdbx_strand_id
1 'polypeptide(L)'
;MVENGLAFTAKAMVDRVRWQLEGWMSSPGEVPSAGITFVRLAAGEVVQHYGRQLDLFAAPSEASRRVERGVARIQGLLGHASVVGAVLAGGRGPLEQVALVPWGDPRQGGGKDRVPWPGRVPSPAPAVVYGEHLAVELISAAGDPVAVTGRGQV
;
A
#
# COMPACT_ATOMS: atom_id res chain seq x y z
N MET A 1 13.23 28.62 -12.54
CA MET A 1 13.32 27.78 -11.33
C MET A 1 12.08 28.13 -10.52
N VAL A 2 11.01 27.34 -10.69
CA VAL A 2 9.69 27.62 -10.11
C VAL A 2 9.59 26.82 -8.81
N GLU A 3 9.47 27.54 -7.70
CA GLU A 3 9.27 26.97 -6.36
C GLU A 3 7.83 26.39 -6.29
N ASN A 4 7.71 25.12 -6.70
CA ASN A 4 6.45 24.39 -6.72
C ASN A 4 6.31 23.57 -5.44
N GLY A 5 5.40 23.99 -4.57
CA GLY A 5 4.88 23.20 -3.45
C GLY A 5 4.50 24.07 -2.26
N LEU A 6 3.24 23.98 -1.80
CA LEU A 6 2.63 24.58 -0.59
C LEU A 6 1.68 25.79 -0.75
N ALA A 7 1.28 26.18 -1.97
CA ALA A 7 0.46 27.38 -2.20
C ALA A 7 -0.90 27.43 -1.44
N PHE A 8 -1.43 26.28 -1.00
CA PHE A 8 -2.73 26.20 -0.31
C PHE A 8 -2.69 25.38 0.98
N THR A 9 -1.59 25.43 1.74
CA THR A 9 -1.58 24.87 3.10
C THR A 9 -2.23 25.82 4.11
N ALA A 10 -2.78 25.28 5.20
CA ALA A 10 -3.34 26.11 6.28
C ALA A 10 -2.32 27.14 6.81
N LYS A 11 -1.05 26.73 6.95
CA LYS A 11 0.04 27.63 7.35
C LYS A 11 0.25 28.75 6.33
N ALA A 12 0.35 28.42 5.04
CA ALA A 12 0.53 29.42 3.99
C ALA A 12 -0.65 30.41 3.91
N MET A 13 -1.88 29.94 4.14
CA MET A 13 -3.07 30.80 4.20
C MET A 13 -3.02 31.76 5.40
N VAL A 14 -2.63 31.28 6.59
CA VAL A 14 -2.46 32.13 7.78
C VAL A 14 -1.36 33.16 7.57
N ASP A 15 -0.22 32.75 7.01
CA ASP A 15 0.88 33.66 6.70
C ASP A 15 0.45 34.73 5.69
N ARG A 16 -0.36 34.37 4.69
CA ARG A 16 -0.89 35.32 3.71
C ARG A 16 -1.87 36.32 4.33
N VAL A 17 -2.77 35.86 5.19
CA VAL A 17 -3.69 36.75 5.92
C VAL A 17 -2.90 37.71 6.78
N ARG A 18 -1.94 37.22 7.57
CA ARG A 18 -1.06 38.05 8.39
C ARG A 18 -0.37 39.14 7.57
N TRP A 19 0.25 38.77 6.44
CA TRP A 19 0.91 39.73 5.56
C TRP A 19 -0.04 40.79 5.02
N GLN A 20 -1.27 40.41 4.66
CA GLN A 20 -2.27 41.38 4.21
C GLN A 20 -2.61 42.39 5.31
N LEU A 21 -2.75 41.92 6.56
CA LEU A 21 -3.00 42.79 7.70
C LEU A 21 -1.82 43.71 8.01
N GLU A 22 -0.59 43.18 7.96
CA GLU A 22 0.64 43.97 8.12
C GLU A 22 0.74 45.08 7.06
N GLY A 23 0.36 44.79 5.82
CA GLY A 23 0.29 45.78 4.74
C GLY A 23 -0.71 46.91 5.01
N TRP A 24 -1.90 46.59 5.51
CA TRP A 24 -2.90 47.62 5.88
C TRP A 24 -2.45 48.47 7.06
N MET A 25 -1.83 47.86 8.08
CA MET A 25 -1.31 48.60 9.24
C MET A 25 -0.16 49.54 8.88
N SER A 26 0.60 49.22 7.83
CA SER A 26 1.78 49.99 7.41
C SER A 26 1.47 51.02 6.32
N SER A 27 0.24 51.05 5.78
CA SER A 27 -0.16 51.95 4.69
C SER A 27 -0.70 53.28 5.23
N PRO A 28 -0.11 54.44 4.85
CA PRO A 28 -0.59 55.75 5.29
C PRO A 28 -2.02 56.03 4.80
N GLY A 29 -2.96 56.28 5.71
CA GLY A 29 -4.34 56.65 5.39
C GLY A 29 -5.36 55.52 5.32
N GLU A 30 -4.93 54.26 5.38
CA GLU A 30 -5.82 53.07 5.40
C GLU A 30 -5.73 52.24 6.68
N VAL A 31 -5.09 52.80 7.73
CA VAL A 31 -4.96 52.09 9.01
C VAL A 31 -6.35 51.88 9.62
N PRO A 32 -6.75 50.62 9.91
CA PRO A 32 -8.05 50.34 10.49
C PRO A 32 -8.25 51.06 11.83
N SER A 33 -9.36 51.80 11.97
CA SER A 33 -9.69 52.53 13.20
C SER A 33 -10.34 51.66 14.28
N ALA A 34 -10.57 50.37 14.00
CA ALA A 34 -11.19 49.41 14.89
C ALA A 34 -10.63 47.99 14.64
N GLY A 35 -10.84 47.09 15.61
CA GLY A 35 -10.43 45.70 15.51
C GLY A 35 -11.17 44.92 14.43
N ILE A 36 -10.53 43.87 13.91
CA ILE A 36 -11.13 42.96 12.93
C ILE A 36 -12.12 42.04 13.65
N THR A 37 -13.39 42.09 13.26
CA THR A 37 -14.45 41.28 13.86
C THR A 37 -14.82 40.05 13.03
N PHE A 38 -14.39 39.99 11.77
CA PHE A 38 -14.72 38.91 10.85
C PHE A 38 -13.66 38.75 9.76
N VAL A 39 -13.29 37.51 9.46
CA VAL A 39 -12.44 37.14 8.31
C VAL A 39 -13.14 36.03 7.55
N ARG A 40 -13.30 36.21 6.23
CA ARG A 40 -13.85 35.20 5.33
C ARG A 40 -12.85 34.86 4.25
N LEU A 41 -12.54 33.57 4.15
CA LEU A 41 -11.81 33.02 3.03
C LEU A 41 -12.81 32.47 2.02
N ALA A 42 -12.70 32.89 0.77
CA ALA A 42 -13.51 32.38 -0.32
C ALA A 42 -12.59 31.96 -1.47
N ALA A 43 -12.84 30.80 -2.06
CA ALA A 43 -12.15 30.38 -3.27
C ALA A 43 -12.73 31.14 -4.46
N GLY A 44 -11.91 31.96 -5.11
CA GLY A 44 -12.33 32.75 -6.27
C GLY A 44 -12.25 31.98 -7.59
N GLU A 45 -11.35 31.01 -7.69
CA GLU A 45 -11.11 30.23 -8.89
C GLU A 45 -10.54 28.86 -8.54
N VAL A 46 -10.87 27.84 -9.33
CA VAL A 46 -10.25 26.53 -9.25
C VAL A 46 -9.19 26.45 -10.33
N VAL A 47 -7.92 26.37 -9.93
CA VAL A 47 -6.82 26.12 -10.85
C VAL A 47 -6.53 24.62 -10.93
N GLN A 48 -6.17 24.15 -12.12
CA GLN A 48 -5.73 22.77 -12.33
C GLN A 48 -4.48 22.51 -11.48
N HIS A 49 -4.59 21.57 -10.53
CA HIS A 49 -3.46 21.19 -9.69
C HIS A 49 -2.56 20.23 -10.49
N TYR A 50 -1.38 20.68 -10.91
CA TYR A 50 -0.40 19.83 -11.62
C TYR A 50 0.23 18.74 -10.72
N GLY A 51 -0.12 18.67 -9.44
CA GLY A 51 0.26 17.56 -8.57
C GLY A 51 -0.74 16.41 -8.68
N ARG A 52 -0.20 15.21 -8.89
CA ARG A 52 -0.87 13.90 -8.93
C ARG A 52 -2.24 13.91 -8.23
N GLN A 53 -3.30 13.91 -9.02
CA GLN A 53 -4.69 13.83 -8.54
C GLN A 53 -4.81 12.58 -7.67
N LEU A 54 -4.99 12.79 -6.38
CA LEU A 54 -5.34 11.71 -5.46
C LEU A 54 -6.78 11.33 -5.74
N ASP A 55 -7.03 10.03 -5.79
CA ASP A 55 -8.34 9.47 -6.10
C ASP A 55 -9.41 10.06 -5.16
N LEU A 56 -10.51 10.58 -5.70
CA LEU A 56 -11.54 11.32 -4.97
C LEU A 56 -12.21 10.43 -3.90
N PHE A 57 -12.23 9.11 -4.14
CA PHE A 57 -12.85 8.12 -3.27
C PHE A 57 -11.84 7.23 -2.53
N ALA A 58 -10.55 7.33 -2.86
CA ALA A 58 -9.50 6.49 -2.31
C ALA A 58 -8.22 7.30 -1.96
N ALA A 59 -8.38 8.58 -1.60
CA ALA A 59 -7.27 9.37 -1.10
C ALA A 59 -6.64 8.64 0.10
N PRO A 60 -5.35 8.26 0.05
CA PRO A 60 -4.73 7.53 1.13
C PRO A 60 -4.81 8.36 2.40
N SER A 61 -5.34 7.75 3.47
CA SER A 61 -5.36 8.38 4.80
C SER A 61 -3.95 8.78 5.23
N GLU A 62 -3.81 9.73 6.16
CA GLU A 62 -2.50 10.06 6.74
C GLU A 62 -1.82 8.83 7.36
N ALA A 63 -2.60 7.89 7.91
CA ALA A 63 -2.09 6.60 8.37
C ALA A 63 -1.51 5.76 7.22
N SER A 64 -2.22 5.66 6.09
CA SER A 64 -1.73 4.95 4.89
C SER A 64 -0.44 5.58 4.36
N ARG A 65 -0.37 6.91 4.28
CA ARG A 65 0.86 7.63 3.85
C ARG A 65 2.01 7.40 4.82
N ARG A 66 1.73 7.34 6.12
CA ARG A 66 2.75 7.03 7.14
C ARG A 66 3.29 5.61 6.97
N VAL A 67 2.44 4.64 6.65
CA VAL A 67 2.85 3.26 6.35
C VAL A 67 3.72 3.21 5.10
N GLU A 68 3.31 3.86 4.00
CA GLU A 68 4.09 3.90 2.76
C GLU A 68 5.50 4.48 2.99
N ARG A 69 5.61 5.60 3.72
CA ARG A 69 6.92 6.18 4.08
C ARG A 69 7.74 5.24 4.96
N GLY A 70 7.10 4.52 5.89
CA GLY A 70 7.77 3.55 6.75
C GLY A 70 8.36 2.40 5.93
N VAL A 71 7.58 1.83 5.02
CA VAL A 71 8.02 0.74 4.13
C VAL A 71 9.17 1.20 3.24
N ALA A 72 9.04 2.36 2.59
CA ALA A 72 10.09 2.92 1.75
C ALA A 72 11.41 3.12 2.51
N ARG A 73 11.34 3.56 3.78
CA ARG A 73 12.53 3.70 4.64
C ARG A 73 13.19 2.36 4.93
N ILE A 74 12.41 1.32 5.24
CA ILE A 74 12.95 -0.03 5.51
C ILE A 74 13.62 -0.58 4.26
N GLN A 75 12.97 -0.47 3.10
CA GLN A 75 13.55 -0.89 1.81
C GLN A 75 14.83 -0.12 1.46
N GLY A 76 14.92 1.18 1.78
CA GLY A 76 16.13 1.97 1.60
C GLY A 76 17.29 1.52 2.50
N LEU A 77 17.00 0.96 3.68
CA LEU A 77 18.02 0.48 4.63
C LEU A 77 18.45 -0.97 4.37
N LEU A 78 17.50 -1.85 4.01
CA LEU A 78 17.70 -3.30 3.93
C LEU A 78 17.63 -3.85 2.49
N GLY A 79 17.37 -2.99 1.51
CA GLY A 79 17.18 -3.36 0.12
C GLY A 79 15.72 -3.61 -0.26
N HIS A 80 15.40 -3.48 -1.55
CA HIS A 80 14.06 -3.55 -2.11
C HIS A 80 13.27 -4.82 -1.72
N ALA A 81 13.94 -5.98 -1.75
CA ALA A 81 13.34 -7.27 -1.46
C ALA A 81 13.09 -7.57 0.03
N SER A 82 13.46 -6.65 0.94
CA SER A 82 13.33 -6.84 2.39
C SER A 82 11.90 -6.70 2.92
N VAL A 83 11.04 -5.97 2.19
CA VAL A 83 9.62 -5.81 2.53
C VAL A 83 8.79 -6.37 1.39
N VAL A 84 8.03 -7.41 1.69
CA VAL A 84 7.26 -8.17 0.70
C VAL A 84 5.79 -8.26 1.10
N GLY A 85 4.91 -8.30 0.10
CA GLY A 85 3.51 -8.68 0.26
C GLY A 85 3.27 -10.07 -0.31
N ALA A 86 2.43 -10.86 0.37
CA ALA A 86 1.96 -12.13 -0.14
C ALA A 86 0.88 -11.92 -1.20
N VAL A 87 1.02 -12.58 -2.34
CA VAL A 87 -0.03 -12.67 -3.36
C VAL A 87 -0.33 -14.13 -3.62
N LEU A 88 -1.61 -14.44 -3.87
CA LEU A 88 -1.98 -15.76 -4.33
C LEU A 88 -1.41 -15.97 -5.74
N ALA A 89 -0.58 -16.99 -5.85
CA ALA A 89 -0.06 -17.51 -7.09
C ALA A 89 -0.82 -18.80 -7.46
N GLY A 90 -0.61 -19.28 -8.68
CA GLY A 90 -1.02 -20.64 -9.05
C GLY A 90 -0.11 -21.68 -8.38
N GLY A 91 -0.25 -22.95 -8.75
CA GLY A 91 0.62 -24.02 -8.26
C GLY A 91 -0.13 -25.27 -7.85
N ARG A 92 0.59 -26.37 -7.69
CA ARG A 92 0.06 -27.68 -7.28
C ARG A 92 0.21 -27.89 -5.77
N GLY A 93 1.31 -27.41 -5.20
CA GLY A 93 1.61 -27.54 -3.78
C GLY A 93 1.16 -26.31 -2.95
N PRO A 94 0.96 -26.45 -1.63
CA PRO A 94 0.70 -25.31 -0.74
C PRO A 94 1.80 -24.24 -0.74
N LEU A 95 3.08 -24.62 -0.91
CA LEU A 95 4.20 -23.68 -1.00
C LEU A 95 4.19 -22.83 -2.26
N GLU A 96 3.64 -23.37 -3.35
CA GLU A 96 3.66 -22.72 -4.67
C GLU A 96 2.53 -21.68 -4.79
N GLN A 97 1.43 -21.88 -4.06
CA GLN A 97 0.22 -21.06 -4.13
C GLN A 97 0.38 -19.63 -3.58
N VAL A 98 1.53 -19.30 -2.99
CA VAL A 98 1.82 -17.95 -2.48
C VAL A 98 3.17 -17.48 -2.99
N ALA A 99 3.17 -16.34 -3.67
CA ALA A 99 4.40 -15.64 -4.05
C ALA A 99 4.60 -14.42 -3.16
N LEU A 100 5.85 -14.17 -2.77
CA LEU A 100 6.26 -12.95 -2.07
C LEU A 100 6.75 -11.94 -3.10
N VAL A 101 6.04 -10.83 -3.22
CA VAL A 101 6.35 -9.75 -4.17
C VAL A 101 6.84 -8.54 -3.38
N PRO A 102 7.99 -7.94 -3.73
CA PRO A 102 8.45 -6.72 -3.08
C PRO A 102 7.38 -5.64 -3.06
N TRP A 103 7.33 -4.90 -1.95
CA TRP A 103 6.36 -3.84 -1.80
C TRP A 103 6.59 -2.73 -2.84
N GLY A 104 5.53 -2.34 -3.55
CA GLY A 104 5.59 -1.37 -4.65
C GLY A 104 5.67 -1.98 -6.05
N ASP A 105 6.05 -3.26 -6.15
CA ASP A 105 6.11 -3.94 -7.44
C ASP A 105 4.71 -4.39 -7.92
N PRO A 106 4.50 -4.53 -9.24
CA PRO A 106 3.26 -5.02 -9.80
C PRO A 106 2.88 -6.39 -9.25
N ARG A 107 1.74 -6.47 -8.59
CA ARG A 107 1.18 -7.72 -8.04
C ARG A 107 0.36 -8.43 -9.10
N GLN A 108 1.00 -9.26 -9.91
CA GLN A 108 0.31 -10.15 -10.83
C GLN A 108 -0.15 -11.40 -10.06
N GLY A 109 -1.38 -11.38 -9.55
CA GLY A 109 -1.96 -12.56 -8.92
C GLY A 109 -2.20 -13.65 -9.95
N GLY A 110 -1.86 -14.90 -9.61
CA GLY A 110 -2.25 -16.05 -10.41
C GLY A 110 -3.77 -16.10 -10.53
N GLY A 111 -4.29 -16.09 -11.75
CA GLY A 111 -5.73 -16.13 -12.00
C GLY A 111 -6.40 -17.27 -11.25
N LYS A 112 -7.62 -17.03 -10.76
CA LYS A 112 -8.49 -18.05 -10.15
C LYS A 112 -8.99 -19.05 -11.20
N ASP A 113 -8.10 -19.68 -11.95
CA ASP A 113 -8.48 -20.78 -12.83
C ASP A 113 -8.77 -22.00 -11.96
N ARG A 114 -10.05 -22.05 -11.55
CA ARG A 114 -10.72 -23.10 -10.76
C ARG A 114 -10.89 -24.39 -11.53
N VAL A 115 -9.93 -24.76 -12.39
CA VAL A 115 -9.97 -26.06 -13.05
C VAL A 115 -9.73 -27.12 -11.96
N PRO A 116 -10.55 -28.19 -11.88
CA PRO A 116 -10.37 -29.22 -10.86
C PRO A 116 -9.06 -29.96 -11.13
N TRP A 117 -8.03 -29.59 -10.38
CA TRP A 117 -6.71 -30.20 -10.48
C TRP A 117 -6.66 -31.47 -9.61
N PRO A 118 -6.40 -32.67 -10.18
CA PRO A 118 -6.19 -33.88 -9.40
C PRO A 118 -5.00 -33.71 -8.43
N GLY A 119 -5.22 -33.97 -7.14
CA GLY A 119 -4.22 -33.74 -6.09
C GLY A 119 -4.22 -32.33 -5.49
N ARG A 120 -5.19 -31.47 -5.82
CA ARG A 120 -5.38 -30.18 -5.14
C ARG A 120 -5.66 -30.40 -3.66
N VAL A 121 -4.91 -29.71 -2.80
CA VAL A 121 -5.16 -29.71 -1.36
C VAL A 121 -6.53 -29.05 -1.08
N PRO A 122 -7.49 -29.77 -0.46
CA PRO A 122 -8.80 -29.21 -0.13
C PRO A 122 -8.66 -28.15 0.97
N SER A 123 -9.69 -27.31 1.12
CA SER A 123 -9.78 -26.44 2.29
C SER A 123 -10.12 -27.26 3.54
N PRO A 124 -9.65 -26.85 4.74
CA PRO A 124 -8.79 -25.70 5.01
C PRO A 124 -7.34 -25.94 4.58
N ALA A 125 -6.59 -24.85 4.35
CA ALA A 125 -5.15 -24.97 4.09
C ALA A 125 -4.45 -25.60 5.31
N PRO A 126 -3.38 -26.39 5.10
CA PRO A 126 -2.58 -26.93 6.19
C PRO A 126 -2.06 -25.81 7.10
N ALA A 127 -2.07 -26.03 8.40
CA ALA A 127 -1.54 -25.07 9.38
C ALA A 127 -0.01 -24.93 9.30
N VAL A 128 0.68 -25.98 8.85
CA VAL A 128 2.14 -26.04 8.71
C VAL A 128 2.48 -26.61 7.35
N VAL A 129 3.39 -25.93 6.66
CA VAL A 129 4.01 -26.40 5.42
C VAL A 129 5.51 -26.21 5.57
N TYR A 130 6.27 -27.31 5.55
CA TYR A 130 7.72 -27.28 5.69
C TYR A 130 8.36 -26.71 4.42
N GLY A 131 9.23 -25.72 4.55
CA GLY A 131 9.95 -25.13 3.41
C GLY A 131 10.97 -26.09 2.79
N GLU A 132 11.50 -27.01 3.60
CA GLU A 132 12.29 -28.16 3.14
C GLU A 132 11.44 -29.43 3.29
N HIS A 133 11.42 -30.26 2.24
CA HIS A 133 10.62 -31.49 2.25
C HIS A 133 11.23 -32.52 3.20
N LEU A 134 10.51 -32.84 4.26
CA LEU A 134 10.89 -33.89 5.19
C LEU A 134 10.57 -35.26 4.58
N ALA A 135 11.53 -36.19 4.67
CA ALA A 135 11.29 -37.58 4.34
C ALA A 135 10.26 -38.16 5.33
N VAL A 136 9.20 -38.76 4.80
CA VAL A 136 8.14 -39.39 5.59
C VAL A 136 7.90 -40.79 5.05
N GLU A 137 7.66 -41.73 5.95
CA GLU A 137 7.21 -43.08 5.61
C GLU A 137 5.69 -43.12 5.67
N LEU A 138 5.06 -43.58 4.60
CA LEU A 138 3.62 -43.77 4.54
C LEU A 138 3.31 -45.23 4.87
N ILE A 139 2.58 -45.43 5.96
CA ILE A 139 2.15 -46.76 6.41
C ILE A 139 0.65 -46.88 6.21
N SER A 140 0.22 -48.01 5.65
CA SER A 140 -1.20 -48.33 5.46
C SER A 140 -1.88 -48.67 6.79
N ALA A 141 -3.21 -48.78 6.79
CA ALA A 141 -3.95 -49.22 7.97
C ALA A 141 -3.57 -50.64 8.44
N ALA A 142 -2.95 -51.47 7.58
CA ALA A 142 -2.48 -52.81 7.91
C ALA A 142 -1.06 -52.85 8.48
N GLY A 143 -0.33 -51.71 8.48
CA GLY A 143 1.07 -51.65 8.93
C GLY A 143 2.10 -51.80 7.82
N ASP A 144 1.68 -52.06 6.58
CA ASP A 144 2.58 -52.20 5.44
C ASP A 144 2.97 -50.84 4.82
N PRO A 145 4.21 -50.67 4.31
CA PRO A 145 4.60 -49.49 3.57
C PRO A 145 3.76 -49.27 2.31
N VAL A 146 3.33 -48.03 2.10
CA VAL A 146 2.62 -47.59 0.91
C VAL A 146 3.64 -47.26 -0.18
N ALA A 147 3.57 -47.95 -1.32
CA ALA A 147 4.41 -47.70 -2.48
C ALA A 147 3.56 -47.21 -3.66
N VAL A 148 4.18 -46.48 -4.59
CA VAL A 148 3.52 -46.03 -5.81
C VAL A 148 4.26 -46.57 -7.02
N THR A 149 3.56 -47.21 -7.94
CA THR A 149 4.15 -47.66 -9.22
C THR A 149 4.56 -46.47 -10.08
N GLY A 150 5.41 -46.69 -11.09
CA GLY A 150 5.77 -45.65 -12.07
C GLY A 150 4.57 -45.08 -12.86
N ARG A 151 3.38 -45.68 -12.76
CA ARG A 151 2.12 -45.19 -13.33
C ARG A 151 1.21 -44.49 -12.31
N GLY A 152 1.65 -44.25 -11.08
CA GLY A 152 0.87 -43.55 -10.07
C GLY A 152 -0.18 -44.40 -9.36
N GLN A 153 -0.07 -45.74 -9.42
CA GLN A 153 -0.97 -46.66 -8.71
C GLN A 153 -0.40 -46.97 -7.33
N VAL A 154 -1.24 -46.90 -6.29
CA VAL A 154 -0.93 -47.18 -4.88
C VAL A 154 -1.30 -48.62 -4.52
#